data_AF-A0A380HKM5-F1
#
_entry.id   AF-A0A380HKM5-F1
#
_cell.length_a   1.000
_cell.length_b   1.000
_cell.length_c   1.000
_cell.angle_alpha   90.00
_cell.angle_beta   90.00
_cell.angle_gamma   90.00
#
_symmetry.space_group_name_H-M   'P 1'
#
loop_
_entity.id
_entity.type
_entity.pdbx_description
1 polymer ?
#
loop_
_entity_poly.entity_id
_entity_poly.type
_entity_poly.pdbx_seq_one_letter_code
_entity_poly.pdbx_strand_id
1 'polypeptide(L)' 'MNIFKSKLLWIAPIAILIILAIFSIAFYPAYNPKPK' A
#
# COMPACT_ATOMS: atom_id res chain seq x y z
N MET A 1 -1.77 27.86 7.99
CA MET A 1 -1.75 26.39 7.78
C MET A 1 -1.05 26.11 6.47
N ASN A 2 0.06 25.36 6.45
CA ASN A 2 0.83 25.15 5.22
C ASN A 2 0.04 24.25 4.27
N ILE A 3 -0.38 24.79 3.12
CA ILE A 3 -1.25 24.10 2.14
C ILE A 3 -0.60 22.81 1.63
N PHE A 4 0.73 22.78 1.55
CA PHE A 4 1.51 21.59 1.21
C PHE A 4 1.38 20.49 2.27
N LYS A 5 1.36 20.85 3.56
CA LYS A 5 1.21 19.91 4.66
C LYS A 5 -0.18 19.27 4.68
N SER A 6 -1.23 20.06 4.42
CA SER A 6 -2.61 19.53 4.31
C SER A 6 -2.77 18.61 3.09
N LYS A 7 -2.23 18.95 1.92
CA LYS A 7 -2.30 18.07 0.74
C LYS A 7 -1.55 16.75 0.93
N LEU A 8 -0.37 16.78 1.56
CA LEU A 8 0.41 15.58 1.84
C LEU A 8 -0.34 14.61 2.78
N LEU A 9 -1.06 15.15 3.78
CA LEU A 9 -1.89 14.35 4.69
C LEU A 9 -3.00 13.56 3.96
N TRP A 10 -3.52 14.09 2.85
CA TRP A 10 -4.52 13.38 2.03
C TRP A 10 -3.92 12.33 1.10
N ILE A 11 -2.65 12.45 0.72
CA ILE A 11 -1.94 11.48 -0.12
C ILE A 11 -1.44 10.29 0.72
N ALA A 12 -1.09 10.53 1.99
CA ALA A 12 -0.63 9.50 2.92
C ALA A 12 -1.52 8.23 2.97
N PRO A 13 -2.85 8.30 3.13
CA PRO A 13 -3.70 7.10 3.16
C PRO A 13 -3.69 6.33 1.83
N ILE A 14 -3.62 7.04 0.69
CA ILE A 14 -3.56 6.42 -0.64
C ILE A 14 -2.23 5.68 -0.81
N ALA A 15 -1.12 6.30 -0.41
CA ALA A 15 0.21 5.67 -0.45
C ALA A 15 0.26 4.41 0.43
N ILE A 16 -0.35 4.45 1.62
CA ILE A 16 -0.45 3.29 2.52
C ILE A 16 -1.21 2.15 1.84
N LEU A 17 -2.37 2.41 1.24
CA LEU A 17 -3.15 1.39 0.54
C LEU A 17 -2.37 0.75 -0.62
N ILE A 18 -1.62 1.56 -1.38
CA ILE A 18 -0.78 1.06 -2.48
C ILE A 18 0.33 0.15 -1.94
N ILE A 19 1.02 0.55 -0.88
CA ILE A 19 2.09 -0.25 -0.27
C ILE A 19 1.52 -1.59 0.24
N LEU A 20 0.37 -1.56 0.92
CA LEU A 20 -0.29 -2.77 1.40
C LEU A 20 -0.71 -3.69 0.26
N ALA A 21 -1.21 -3.15 -0.86
CA ALA A 21 -1.56 -3.94 -2.04
C ALA A 21 -0.32 -4.61 -2.66
N ILE A 22 0.80 -3.88 -2.78
CA ILE A 22 2.06 -4.42 -3.28
C ILE A 22 2.54 -5.58 -2.39
N PHE A 23 2.55 -5.40 -1.07
CA PHE A 23 2.93 -6.47 -0.14
C PHE A 23 1.96 -7.65 -0.22
N SER A 24 0.66 -7.41 -0.30
CA SER A 24 -0.31 -8.49 -0.47
C SER A 24 0.04 -9.34 -1.70
N ILE A 25 0.33 -8.72 -2.85
CA ILE A 25 0.66 -9.45 -4.09
C ILE A 25 2.01 -10.15 -3.99
N ALA A 26 3.03 -9.48 -3.47
CA ALA A 26 4.37 -10.04 -3.35
C ALA A 26 4.43 -11.25 -2.41
N PHE A 27 3.64 -11.23 -1.34
CA PHE A 27 3.61 -12.31 -0.35
C PHE A 27 2.46 -13.30 -0.56
N TYR A 28 1.48 -13.03 -1.44
CA TYR A 28 0.39 -13.97 -1.75
C TYR A 28 0.87 -15.37 -2.13
N PRO A 29 1.93 -15.56 -2.96
CA PRO A 29 2.44 -16.90 -3.29
C PRO A 29 2.97 -17.68 -2.08
N ALA A 30 3.44 -17.01 -1.02
CA ALA A 30 3.91 -17.67 0.18
C ALA A 30 2.76 -18.24 1.03
N TYR A 31 1.59 -17.59 0.99
CA TYR A 31 0.40 -17.98 1.76
C TYR A 31 -0.63 -18.78 0.95
N ASN A 32 -0.59 -18.69 -0.38
CA ASN A 32 -1.34 -19.53 -1.31
C ASN A 32 -0.41 -20.10 -2.39
N PRO A 33 0.54 -20.97 -2.02
CA PRO A 33 1.43 -21.60 -2.99
C PRO A 33 0.57 -22.42 -3.95
N LYS A 34 0.74 -22.19 -5.26
CA LYS A 34 0.10 -23.05 -6.25
C LYS A 34 0.59 -24.49 -6.03
N PRO A 35 -0.29 -25.50 -6.14
CA PRO A 35 0.14 -26.89 -6.09
C PRO A 35 1.22 -27.10 -7.16
N LYS A 36 2.29 -27.83 -6.81
CA LYS A 36 3.33 -28.23 -7.76
C LYS A 36 2.77 -29.13 -8.84
#